data_AF-A0AAU2MSV9-F1
#
_entry.id   AF-A0AAU2MSV9-F1
#
_cell.length_a   1.000
_cell.length_b   1.000
_cell.length_c   1.000
_cell.angle_alpha   90.00
_cell.angle_beta   90.00
_cell.angle_gamma   90.00
#
_symmetry.space_group_name_H-M   'P 1'
#
loop_
_entity.id
_entity.type
_entity.pdbx_description
1 polymer ?
#
loop_
_entity_poly.entity_id
_entity_poly.type
_entity_poly.pdbx_seq_one_letter_code
_entity_poly.pdbx_strand_id
1 'polypeptide(L)' 'MLSRLEELEKDLILRRKRAELEGWLGEIDGIDKTLTFLRAKRIEAERIKQRTAVHLGLPHVRRPRTDQTVTE' A
#
# COMPACT_ATOMS: atom_id res chain seq x y z
N MET A 1 -2.80 -3.72 3.89
CA MET A 1 -2.41 -2.87 2.74
C MET A 1 -2.47 -3.62 1.41
N LEU A 2 -1.83 -4.80 1.28
CA LEU A 2 -1.86 -5.60 0.04
C LEU A 2 -3.28 -5.99 -0.40
N SER A 3 -4.12 -6.46 0.52
CA SER A 3 -5.54 -6.75 0.27
C SER A 3 -6.28 -5.57 -0.35
N ARG A 4 -6.05 -4.37 0.16
CA ARG A 4 -6.66 -3.15 -0.37
C ARG A 4 -6.21 -2.82 -1.79
N LEU A 5 -4.94 -3.09 -2.13
CA LEU A 5 -4.43 -2.88 -3.49
C LEU A 5 -5.09 -3.86 -4.48
N GLU A 6 -5.36 -5.10 -4.06
CA GLU A 6 -6.05 -6.09 -4.91
C GLU A 6 -7.52 -5.73 -5.15
N GLU A 7 -8.21 -5.21 -4.14
CA GLU A 7 -9.58 -4.68 -4.30
C GLU A 7 -9.61 -3.53 -5.31
N LEU A 8 -8.67 -2.58 -5.20
CA LEU A 8 -8.58 -1.45 -6.11
C LEU A 8 -8.24 -1.89 -7.54
N GLU A 9 -7.37 -2.88 -7.72
CA GLU A 9 -7.07 -3.44 -9.04
C GLU A 9 -8.32 -4.02 -9.71
N LYS A 10 -9.14 -4.78 -8.95
CA LYS A 10 -10.40 -5.35 -9.46
C LYS A 10 -11.40 -4.28 -9.87
N ASP A 11 -11.57 -3.24 -9.04
CA ASP A 11 -12.48 -2.12 -9.34
C ASP A 11 -12.03 -1.36 -10.60
N LEU A 12 -10.75 -1.06 -10.72
CA LEU A 12 -10.20 -0.37 -11.90
C LEU A 12 -10.37 -1.19 -13.18
N ILE A 13 -10.18 -2.51 -13.14
CA ILE A 13 -10.43 -3.39 -14.29
C ILE A 13 -11.91 -3.34 -14.70
N LEU A 14 -12.84 -3.34 -13.74
CA LEU A 14 -14.28 -3.24 -14.03
C LEU A 14 -14.63 -1.90 -14.68
N ARG A 15 -14.09 -0.79 -14.14
CA ARG A 15 -14.31 0.55 -14.70
C ARG A 15 -13.72 0.70 -16.09
N ARG A 16 -12.55 0.11 -16.35
CA ARG A 16 -11.94 0.09 -17.68
C ARG A 16 -12.84 -0.58 -18.70
N LYS A 17 -13.40 -1.75 -18.36
CA LYS A 17 -14.36 -2.46 -19.23
C LYS A 17 -15.60 -1.61 -19.51
N ARG A 18 -16.11 -0.90 -18.49
CA ARG A 18 -17.22 0.04 -18.69
C ARG A 18 -16.82 1.18 -19.63
N ALA A 19 -15.65 1.78 -19.43
CA ALA A 19 -15.16 2.86 -20.28
C ALA A 19 -14.97 2.40 -21.74
N GLU A 20 -14.54 1.16 -21.97
CA GLU A 20 -14.48 0.56 -23.32
C GLU A 20 -15.87 0.46 -23.96
N LEU A 21 -16.88 -0.02 -23.22
CA LEU A 21 -18.26 -0.14 -23.70
C LEU A 21 -18.88 1.23 -24.03
N GLU A 22 -18.57 2.24 -23.22
CA GLU A 22 -19.12 3.59 -23.35
C GLU A 22 -18.28 4.48 -24.30
N GLY A 23 -17.14 3.99 -24.81
CA GLY A 23 -16.25 4.73 -25.69
C GLY A 23 -15.50 5.89 -25.01
N TRP A 24 -15.31 5.84 -23.69
CA TRP A 24 -14.65 6.89 -22.93
C TRP A 24 -13.12 6.78 -22.98
N LEU A 25 -12.54 7.19 -24.12
CA LEU A 25 -11.10 7.09 -24.39
C LEU A 25 -10.23 7.73 -23.28
N GLY A 26 -10.60 8.91 -22.78
CA GLY A 26 -9.85 9.57 -21.72
C GLY A 26 -9.85 8.81 -20.39
N GLU A 27 -10.96 8.15 -20.06
CA GLU A 27 -11.09 7.32 -18.84
C GLU A 27 -10.25 6.04 -18.99
N ILE A 28 -10.24 5.41 -20.16
CA ILE A 28 -9.40 4.24 -20.46
C ILE A 28 -7.93 4.59 -20.24
N ASP A 29 -7.45 5.68 -20.85
CA ASP A 29 -6.06 6.14 -20.71
C ASP A 29 -5.69 6.46 -19.26
N GLY A 30 -6.61 7.11 -18.53
CA GLY A 30 -6.43 7.43 -17.11
C GLY A 30 -6.33 6.17 -16.25
N ILE A 31 -7.19 5.19 -16.49
CA ILE A 31 -7.21 3.92 -15.76
C ILE A 31 -5.95 3.10 -16.08
N ASP A 32 -5.50 3.03 -17.34
CA ASP A 32 -4.32 2.27 -17.73
C ASP A 32 -3.03 2.80 -17.07
N LYS A 33 -2.89 4.13 -16.98
CA LYS A 33 -1.82 4.77 -16.20
C LYS A 33 -1.91 4.39 -14.73
N THR A 34 -3.10 4.48 -14.15
CA THR A 34 -3.32 4.17 -12.73
C THR A 34 -3.03 2.71 -12.41
N LEU A 35 -3.45 1.77 -13.27
CA LEU A 35 -3.13 0.34 -13.16
C LEU A 35 -1.62 0.09 -13.20
N THR A 36 -0.88 0.83 -14.03
CA THR A 36 0.59 0.74 -14.08
C THR A 36 1.22 1.15 -12.74
N PHE A 37 0.80 2.30 -12.18
CA PHE A 37 1.29 2.74 -10.87
C PHE A 37 0.88 1.80 -9.72
N LEU A 38 -0.34 1.26 -9.78
CA LEU A 38 -0.84 0.33 -8.76
C LEU A 38 -0.04 -0.97 -8.73
N ARG A 39 0.32 -1.52 -9.89
CA ARG A 39 1.20 -2.70 -9.99
C ARG A 39 2.56 -2.43 -9.37
N ALA A 40 3.18 -1.29 -9.69
CA ALA A 40 4.44 -0.89 -9.06
C ALA A 40 4.32 -0.77 -7.53
N LYS A 41 3.21 -0.19 -7.04
CA LYS A 41 2.95 -0.07 -5.60
C LYS A 41 2.78 -1.44 -4.92
N ARG A 42 2.13 -2.39 -5.59
CA ARG A 42 1.95 -3.76 -5.09
C ARG A 42 3.29 -4.49 -4.96
N ILE A 43 4.16 -4.36 -5.96
CA ILE A 43 5.53 -4.93 -5.91
C ILE A 43 6.30 -4.36 -4.71
N GLU A 44 6.28 -3.04 -4.51
CA GLU A 44 6.96 -2.43 -3.36
C GLU A 44 6.36 -2.87 -2.03
N ALA A 45 5.03 -2.98 -1.95
CA ALA A 45 4.33 -3.46 -0.77
C ALA A 45 4.71 -4.89 -0.40
N GLU A 46 4.80 -5.79 -1.38
CA GLU A 46 5.27 -7.16 -1.16
C GLU A 46 6.73 -7.20 -0.70
N ARG A 47 7.59 -6.39 -1.33
CA ARG A 47 8.99 -6.27 -0.94
C ARG A 47 9.14 -5.83 0.52
N ILE A 48 8.36 -4.84 0.95
CA ILE A 48 8.36 -4.37 2.34
C ILE A 48 7.88 -5.46 3.29
N LYS A 49 6.82 -6.20 2.93
CA LYS A 49 6.31 -7.32 3.74
C LYS A 49 7.35 -8.42 3.93
N GLN A 50 8.16 -8.69 2.92
CA GLN A 50 9.20 -9.74 2.95
C GLN A 50 10.50 -9.29 3.62
N ARG A 51 10.72 -7.98 3.81
CA ARG A 51 11.93 -7.46 4.43
C ARG A 51 11.97 -7.81 5.93
N THR A 52 13.00 -8.55 6.32
CA THR A 52 13.35 -8.75 7.73
C THR A 52 14.02 -7.49 8.28
N ALA A 53 13.71 -7.13 9.52
CA ALA A 53 14.37 -6.03 10.20
C ALA A 53 15.87 -6.35 10.37
N VAL A 54 16.73 -5.47 9.85
CA VAL A 54 18.19 -5.55 10.03
C VAL A 54 18.58 -4.66 11.19
N HIS A 55 19.30 -5.23 12.16
CA HIS A 55 19.83 -4.46 13.29
C HIS A 55 21.04 -3.63 12.84
N LEU A 56 20.85 -2.31 12.73
CA LEU A 56 21.88 -1.39 12.24
C LEU A 56 22.89 -0.91 13.31
N GLY A 57 22.81 -1.44 14.53
CA GLY A 57 23.70 -1.01 15.63
C GLY A 57 23.43 0.41 16.14
N LEU A 58 22.28 0.98 15.82
CA LEU A 58 21.94 2.34 16.23
C LEU A 58 21.75 2.41 17.77
N PRO A 59 22.27 3.47 18.44
CA PRO A 59 22.02 3.68 19.86
C PRO A 59 20.52 3.79 20.12
N HIS A 60 20.02 2.98 21.05
CA HIS A 60 18.60 3.03 21.42
C HIS A 60 18.38 4.19 22.38
N VAL A 61 17.43 5.06 22.06
CA VAL A 61 16.95 6.08 23.01
C VAL A 61 16.32 5.35 24.19
N ARG A 62 16.87 5.54 25.39
CA ARG A 62 16.30 4.95 26.61
C ARG A 62 14.88 5.49 26.79
N ARG A 63 13.87 4.61 26.78
CA ARG A 63 12.51 5.01 27.17
C ARG A 63 12.53 5.50 28.61
N PRO A 64 11.92 6.66 28.92
CA PRO A 64 11.75 7.08 30.30
C PRO A 64 10.93 6.03 31.04
N ARG A 65 11.42 5.63 32.22
CA ARG A 65 10.69 4.74 33.13
C ARG A 65 9.47 5.52 33.64
N THR A 66 8.28 5.23 33.11
CA THR A 66 7.05 5.58 33.80
C THR A 66 6.99 4.72 35.05
N ASP A 67 7.40 5.31 36.17
CA ASP A 67 7.23 4.71 37.49
C ASP A 67 5.73 4.68 37.78
N GLN A 68 5.12 3.52 37.59
CA GLN A 68 3.77 3.27 38.10
C GLN A 68 3.91 2.96 39.59
N THR A 69 4.04 4.01 40.41
CA THR A 69 3.72 3.91 41.83
C THR A 69 2.21 4.07 41.96
N VAL A 70 1.50 2.96 41.81
CA VAL A 70 0.16 2.78 42.39
C VAL A 70 0.36 1.86 43.59
N THR A 71 0.27 2.43 44.79
CA THR A 71 -0.02 1.68 46.01
C THR A 71 -0.79 2.61 46.95
N GLU A 72 -2.03 2.17 47.21
CA GLU A 72 -3.04 2.51 48.23
C GLU A 72 -2.92 3.80 49.07
#